data_AF-A0A9D6ARW7-F1
#
_entry.id   AF-A0A9D6ARW7-F1
#
_cell.length_a   1.000
_cell.length_b   1.000
_cell.length_c   1.000
_cell.angle_alpha   90.00
_cell.angle_beta   90.00
_cell.angle_gamma   90.00
#
_symmetry.space_group_name_H-M   'P 1'
#
loop_
_entity.id
_entity.type
_entity.pdbx_description
1 polymer ?
#
loop_
_entity_poly.entity_id
_entity_poly.type
_entity_poly.pdbx_seq_one_letter_code
_entity_poly.pdbx_strand_id
1 'polypeptide(L)'
;MNRKQRATEIYARLARRYPEPKPALHWSTPWELLVATALSAQCTDERVNKVTPVFFERWPSIADAANADVAEIEEVVRSTGFFRNKAKNLKAAATRIMEIYGGEVPKTMAELITLGGVARKTASIVLSNAFGVNEGIAVDTHVKRLAFRMGLTTKTDPVQIEKDLMPLFAREQWGEINHFLVFFGRETCPARKPQCESCELNDICPKKGIE
;
A
#
# COMPACT_ATOMS: atom_id res chain seq x y z
N MET A 1 10.07 3.48 -29.29
CA MET A 1 9.94 4.23 -28.02
C MET A 1 10.88 3.64 -26.96
N ASN A 2 11.68 4.47 -26.29
CA ASN A 2 12.57 4.02 -25.21
C ASN A 2 11.80 3.79 -23.88
N ARG A 3 12.48 3.23 -22.87
CA ARG A 3 11.85 2.88 -21.58
C ARG A 3 11.26 4.08 -20.84
N LYS A 4 11.98 5.22 -20.81
CA LYS A 4 11.54 6.43 -20.10
C LYS A 4 10.34 7.08 -20.77
N GLN A 5 10.37 7.23 -22.09
CA GLN A 5 9.24 7.71 -22.89
C GLN A 5 8.00 6.85 -22.67
N ARG A 6 8.16 5.53 -22.64
CA ARG A 6 7.05 4.61 -22.35
C ARG A 6 6.49 4.81 -20.95
N ALA A 7 7.36 4.94 -19.94
CA ALA A 7 6.93 5.18 -18.57
C ALA A 7 6.13 6.47 -18.44
N THR A 8 6.60 7.56 -19.06
CA THR A 8 5.89 8.85 -19.10
C THR A 8 4.51 8.72 -19.74
N GLU A 9 4.41 8.05 -20.89
CA GLU A 9 3.12 7.87 -21.58
C GLU A 9 2.17 6.97 -20.79
N ILE A 10 2.67 5.88 -20.19
CA ILE A 10 1.88 5.02 -19.30
C ILE A 10 1.32 5.83 -18.14
N TYR A 11 2.17 6.59 -17.45
CA TYR A 11 1.73 7.44 -16.34
C TYR A 11 0.65 8.43 -16.79
N ALA A 12 0.86 9.13 -17.91
CA ALA A 12 -0.10 10.11 -18.41
C ALA A 12 -1.46 9.50 -18.80
N ARG A 13 -1.49 8.28 -19.34
CA ARG A 13 -2.74 7.56 -19.65
C ARG A 13 -3.43 7.06 -18.39
N LEU A 14 -2.68 6.45 -17.46
CA LEU A 14 -3.25 5.92 -16.22
C LEU A 14 -3.71 7.04 -15.27
N ALA A 15 -3.03 8.19 -15.23
CA ALA A 15 -3.47 9.34 -14.45
C ALA A 15 -4.81 9.91 -14.95
N ARG A 16 -5.07 9.86 -16.27
CA ARG A 16 -6.39 10.22 -16.83
C ARG A 16 -7.48 9.23 -16.45
N ARG A 17 -7.15 7.95 -16.38
CA ARG A 17 -8.08 6.88 -15.99
C ARG A 17 -8.39 6.90 -14.48
N TYR A 18 -7.39 7.20 -13.66
CA TYR A 18 -7.48 7.20 -12.20
C TYR A 18 -7.09 8.59 -11.66
N PRO A 19 -7.94 9.61 -11.77
CA PRO A 19 -7.58 10.99 -11.41
C PRO A 19 -7.33 11.18 -9.90
N GLU A 20 -7.94 10.35 -9.05
CA GLU A 20 -7.72 10.38 -7.60
C GLU A 20 -7.55 8.96 -7.05
N PRO A 21 -6.38 8.33 -7.22
CA PRO A 21 -6.16 7.00 -6.70
C PRO A 21 -6.14 7.04 -5.16
N LYS A 22 -7.13 6.41 -4.51
CA LYS A 22 -7.19 6.31 -3.05
C LYS A 22 -7.05 4.85 -2.60
N PRO A 23 -6.44 4.56 -1.44
CA PRO A 23 -6.48 3.23 -0.85
C PRO A 23 -7.94 2.76 -0.71
N ALA A 24 -8.16 1.46 -0.91
CA ALA A 24 -9.47 0.86 -0.68
C ALA A 24 -9.85 0.82 0.82
N LEU A 25 -8.88 1.01 1.71
CA LEU A 25 -9.09 1.09 3.15
C LEU A 25 -9.72 2.43 3.52
N HIS A 26 -10.72 2.41 4.41
CA HIS A 26 -11.34 3.62 4.94
C HIS A 26 -10.54 4.15 6.13
N TRP A 27 -10.19 5.44 6.10
CA TRP A 27 -9.43 6.12 7.15
C TRP A 27 -9.60 7.64 7.05
N SER A 28 -9.44 8.32 8.17
CA SER A 28 -9.50 9.79 8.30
C SER A 28 -8.26 10.37 8.96
N THR A 29 -7.47 9.53 9.65
CA THR A 29 -6.24 9.93 10.35
C THR A 29 -5.06 9.01 10.01
N PRO A 30 -3.80 9.46 10.18
CA PRO A 30 -2.63 8.59 10.00
C PRO A 30 -2.66 7.34 10.88
N TRP A 31 -3.23 7.45 12.08
CA TRP A 31 -3.41 6.31 12.98
C TRP A 31 -4.41 5.30 12.42
N GLU A 32 -5.55 5.77 11.93
CA GLU A 32 -6.55 4.90 11.29
C GLU A 32 -5.97 4.14 10.11
N LEU A 33 -5.21 4.83 9.26
CA LEU A 33 -4.55 4.20 8.12
C LEU A 33 -3.52 3.14 8.57
N LEU A 34 -2.73 3.43 9.61
CA LEU A 34 -1.73 2.49 10.13
C LEU A 34 -2.40 1.21 10.63
N VAL A 35 -3.44 1.33 11.45
CA VAL A 35 -4.21 0.18 11.97
C VAL A 35 -4.84 -0.60 10.82
N ALA A 36 -5.54 0.08 9.90
CA ALA A 36 -6.18 -0.56 8.76
C ALA A 36 -5.17 -1.31 7.88
N THR A 37 -4.01 -0.71 7.62
CA THR A 37 -2.94 -1.33 6.81
C THR A 37 -2.30 -2.52 7.54
N ALA A 38 -2.14 -2.45 8.87
CA ALA A 38 -1.65 -3.59 9.65
C ALA A 38 -2.66 -4.75 9.64
N LEU A 39 -3.96 -4.45 9.71
CA LEU A 39 -5.03 -5.44 9.66
C LEU A 39 -5.21 -6.08 8.27
N SER A 40 -4.91 -5.36 7.19
CA SER A 40 -5.03 -5.85 5.82
C SER A 40 -3.99 -6.91 5.44
N ALA A 41 -2.93 -7.09 6.24
CA ALA A 41 -1.98 -8.18 6.04
C ALA A 41 -2.70 -9.54 6.04
N GLN A 42 -2.76 -10.18 4.87
CA GLN A 42 -3.48 -11.44 4.64
C GLN A 42 -4.98 -11.37 5.00
N CYS A 43 -5.61 -10.20 4.77
CA CYS A 43 -7.03 -9.95 4.97
C CYS A 43 -7.55 -9.12 3.79
N THR A 44 -8.85 -9.19 3.48
CA THR A 44 -9.45 -8.36 2.44
C THR A 44 -9.75 -6.95 2.94
N ASP A 45 -9.60 -5.95 2.08
CA ASP A 45 -9.92 -4.55 2.42
C ASP A 45 -11.38 -4.42 2.90
N GLU A 46 -12.32 -5.15 2.27
CA GLU A 46 -13.73 -5.19 2.69
C GLU A 46 -13.90 -5.67 4.14
N ARG A 47 -13.18 -6.72 4.54
CA ARG A 47 -13.24 -7.24 5.90
C ARG A 47 -12.62 -6.24 6.88
N VAL A 48 -11.51 -5.61 6.53
CA VAL A 48 -10.87 -4.59 7.35
C VAL A 48 -11.80 -3.40 7.56
N ASN A 49 -12.45 -2.90 6.49
CA ASN A 49 -13.38 -1.78 6.54
C ASN A 49 -14.65 -2.05 7.38
N LYS A 50 -14.97 -3.33 7.65
CA LYS A 50 -16.02 -3.72 8.59
C LYS A 50 -15.54 -3.79 10.04
N VAL A 51 -14.24 -4.04 10.26
CA VAL A 51 -13.64 -4.21 11.60
C VAL A 51 -13.15 -2.88 12.17
N THR A 52 -12.55 -2.02 11.35
CA THR A 52 -11.97 -0.76 11.82
C THR A 52 -12.97 0.19 12.48
N PRO A 53 -14.24 0.33 12.05
CA PRO A 53 -15.20 1.18 12.76
C PRO A 53 -15.42 0.72 14.21
N VAL A 54 -15.56 -0.60 14.44
CA VAL A 54 -15.73 -1.18 15.78
C VAL A 54 -14.48 -0.97 16.64
N PHE A 55 -13.29 -1.09 16.03
CA PHE A 55 -12.03 -0.82 16.72
C PHE A 55 -11.94 0.64 17.19
N PHE A 56 -12.26 1.61 16.33
CA PHE A 56 -12.18 3.03 16.67
C PHE A 56 -13.34 3.54 17.51
N GLU A 57 -14.48 2.86 17.52
CA GLU A 57 -15.54 3.11 18.49
C GLU A 57 -15.10 2.76 19.91
N ARG A 58 -14.40 1.62 20.08
CA ARG A 58 -13.91 1.15 21.38
C ARG A 58 -12.65 1.88 21.84
N TRP A 59 -11.77 2.24 20.91
CA TRP A 59 -10.52 2.97 21.16
C TRP A 59 -10.38 4.17 20.21
N PRO A 60 -11.05 5.30 20.52
CA PRO A 60 -11.08 6.47 19.64
C PRO A 60 -9.71 7.15 19.46
N SER A 61 -8.84 7.08 20.48
CA SER A 61 -7.49 7.66 20.43
C SER A 61 -6.38 6.62 20.46
N ILE A 62 -5.17 7.04 20.09
CA ILE A 62 -3.95 6.21 20.22
C ILE A 62 -3.71 5.85 21.69
N ALA A 63 -3.98 6.77 22.61
CA ALA A 63 -3.85 6.53 24.05
C ALA A 63 -4.81 5.45 24.53
N ASP A 64 -6.06 5.43 24.03
CA ASP A 64 -7.03 4.39 24.37
C ASP A 64 -6.55 3.02 23.89
N ALA A 65 -6.06 2.94 22.64
CA ALA A 65 -5.52 1.70 22.08
C ALA A 65 -4.24 1.22 22.80
N ALA A 66 -3.41 2.15 23.30
CA ALA A 66 -2.21 1.83 24.08
C ALA A 66 -2.56 1.23 25.45
N ASN A 67 -3.64 1.70 26.06
CA ASN A 67 -4.12 1.26 27.38
C ASN A 67 -5.07 0.06 27.32
N ALA A 68 -5.61 -0.26 26.16
CA ALA A 68 -6.51 -1.38 25.91
C ALA A 68 -5.95 -2.73 26.42
N ASP A 69 -6.82 -3.62 26.91
CA ASP A 69 -6.42 -5.01 27.09
C ASP A 69 -6.20 -5.65 25.71
N VAL A 70 -5.08 -6.36 25.55
CA VAL A 70 -4.77 -7.07 24.31
C VAL A 70 -5.83 -8.13 24.00
N ALA A 71 -6.41 -8.77 25.03
CA ALA A 71 -7.47 -9.77 24.85
C ALA A 71 -8.74 -9.17 24.22
N GLU A 72 -9.05 -7.91 24.56
CA GLU A 72 -10.17 -7.18 23.96
C GLU A 72 -9.89 -6.80 22.51
N ILE A 73 -8.66 -6.35 22.21
CA ILE A 73 -8.26 -6.09 20.81
C ILE A 73 -8.34 -7.37 20.00
N GLU A 74 -7.87 -8.50 20.55
CA GLU A 74 -7.95 -9.81 19.91
C GLU A 74 -9.38 -10.19 19.53
N GLU A 75 -10.36 -9.91 20.39
CA GLU A 75 -11.76 -10.14 20.11
C GLU A 75 -12.27 -9.31 18.93
N VAL A 76 -12.01 -8.00 18.94
CA VAL A 76 -12.46 -7.08 17.89
C VAL A 76 -11.85 -7.45 16.54
N VAL A 77 -10.55 -7.77 16.50
CA VAL A 77 -9.83 -8.03 15.24
C VAL A 77 -9.80 -9.52 14.85
N ARG A 78 -10.54 -10.38 15.56
CA ARG A 78 -10.52 -11.85 15.40
C ARG A 78 -10.75 -12.29 13.95
N SER A 79 -11.65 -11.60 13.26
CA SER A 79 -12.05 -11.93 11.88
C SER A 79 -11.01 -11.57 10.81
N THR A 80 -9.90 -10.91 11.18
CA THR A 80 -8.86 -10.48 10.23
C THR A 80 -7.75 -11.50 10.00
N GLY A 81 -7.78 -12.66 10.68
CA GLY A 81 -6.71 -13.67 10.60
C GLY A 81 -5.41 -13.23 11.27
N PHE A 82 -4.61 -14.17 11.79
CA PHE A 82 -3.42 -13.88 12.61
C PHE A 82 -3.67 -12.87 13.75
N PHE A 83 -4.91 -12.82 14.24
CA PHE A 83 -5.43 -11.73 15.06
C PHE A 83 -4.65 -11.54 16.37
N ARG A 84 -4.13 -12.62 16.97
CA ARG A 84 -3.30 -12.55 18.19
C ARG A 84 -2.04 -11.73 17.99
N ASN A 85 -1.33 -11.97 16.89
CA ASN A 85 -0.11 -11.22 16.57
C ASN A 85 -0.47 -9.79 16.15
N LYS A 86 -1.56 -9.60 15.39
CA LYS A 86 -2.04 -8.27 15.02
C LYS A 86 -2.41 -7.44 16.25
N ALA A 87 -3.17 -7.99 17.20
CA ALA A 87 -3.57 -7.31 18.43
C ALA A 87 -2.36 -6.89 19.27
N LYS A 88 -1.42 -7.81 19.50
CA LYS A 88 -0.15 -7.51 20.19
C LYS A 88 0.63 -6.38 19.50
N ASN A 89 0.76 -6.46 18.19
CA ASN A 89 1.47 -5.46 17.40
C ASN A 89 0.78 -4.09 17.41
N LEU A 90 -0.55 -4.05 17.29
CA LEU A 90 -1.33 -2.81 17.34
C LEU A 90 -1.19 -2.11 18.70
N LYS A 91 -1.32 -2.85 19.80
CA LYS A 91 -1.09 -2.31 21.14
C LYS A 91 0.36 -1.82 21.29
N ALA A 92 1.34 -2.62 20.91
CA ALA A 92 2.75 -2.23 20.98
C ALA A 92 3.09 -0.99 20.13
N ALA A 93 2.48 -0.87 18.95
CA ALA A 93 2.60 0.31 18.10
C ALA A 93 1.99 1.54 18.78
N ALA A 94 0.77 1.42 19.32
CA ALA A 94 0.11 2.51 20.04
C ALA A 94 0.92 2.97 21.26
N THR A 95 1.38 2.02 22.09
CA THR A 95 2.24 2.30 23.25
C THR A 95 3.50 3.04 22.84
N ARG A 96 4.21 2.56 21.82
CA ARG A 96 5.43 3.21 21.34
C ARG A 96 5.19 4.61 20.79
N ILE A 97 4.07 4.83 20.09
CA ILE A 97 3.67 6.17 19.62
C ILE A 97 3.47 7.12 20.80
N MET A 98 2.80 6.67 21.86
CA MET A 98 2.60 7.49 23.05
C MET A 98 3.92 7.79 23.78
N GLU A 99 4.77 6.79 23.98
CA GLU A 99 5.98 6.92 24.80
C GLU A 99 7.13 7.64 24.09
N ILE A 100 7.33 7.39 22.79
CA ILE A 100 8.52 7.85 22.05
C ILE A 100 8.20 9.02 21.12
N TYR A 101 6.99 9.06 20.55
CA TYR A 101 6.61 9.99 19.50
C TYR A 101 5.55 11.01 19.95
N GLY A 102 5.31 11.13 21.26
CA GLY A 102 4.44 12.17 21.83
C GLY A 102 2.97 12.04 21.43
N GLY A 103 2.50 10.85 21.06
CA GLY A 103 1.13 10.62 20.63
C GLY A 103 0.87 10.93 19.15
N GLU A 104 1.89 11.20 18.35
CA GLU A 104 1.77 11.38 16.90
C GLU A 104 2.39 10.21 16.11
N VAL A 105 1.73 9.79 15.04
CA VAL A 105 2.30 8.79 14.13
C VAL A 105 3.55 9.40 13.45
N PRO A 106 4.73 8.75 13.56
CA PRO A 106 5.96 9.31 13.02
C PRO A 106 5.93 9.39 11.49
N LYS A 107 6.68 10.35 10.95
CA LYS A 107 6.65 10.74 9.53
C LYS A 107 7.90 10.33 8.75
N THR A 108 8.71 9.43 9.31
CA THR A 108 9.89 8.89 8.62
C THR A 108 9.86 7.36 8.54
N MET A 109 10.49 6.82 7.50
CA MET A 109 10.61 5.37 7.33
C MET A 109 11.36 4.73 8.50
N ALA A 110 12.46 5.35 8.95
CA ALA A 110 13.30 4.82 10.02
C ALA A 110 12.55 4.69 11.34
N GLU A 111 11.64 5.62 11.64
CA GLU A 111 10.81 5.57 12.84
C GLU A 111 9.63 4.61 12.69
N LEU A 112 8.91 4.64 11.55
CA LEU A 112 7.73 3.81 11.34
C LEU A 112 8.04 2.31 11.42
N ILE A 113 9.19 1.86 10.88
CA ILE A 113 9.57 0.45 10.95
C ILE A 113 9.92 -0.04 12.36
N THR A 114 10.02 0.87 13.33
CA THR A 114 10.19 0.49 14.75
C THR A 114 8.87 0.17 15.44
N LEU A 115 7.73 0.48 14.81
CA LEU A 115 6.41 0.20 15.36
C LEU A 115 6.06 -1.29 15.20
N GLY A 116 5.36 -1.85 16.19
CA GLY A 116 4.95 -3.25 16.20
C GLY A 116 4.18 -3.64 14.93
N GLY A 117 4.65 -4.65 14.21
CA GLY A 117 3.99 -5.15 12.99
C GLY A 117 4.08 -4.24 11.76
N VAL A 118 4.83 -3.13 11.84
CA VAL A 118 5.04 -2.22 10.71
C VAL A 118 6.33 -2.60 9.98
N ALA A 119 6.19 -3.27 8.85
CA ALA A 119 7.30 -3.48 7.92
C ALA A 119 7.44 -2.32 6.93
N ARG A 120 8.53 -2.29 6.16
CA ARG A 120 8.80 -1.27 5.13
C ARG A 120 7.61 -0.99 4.21
N LYS A 121 6.89 -2.03 3.78
CA LYS A 121 5.69 -1.87 2.93
C LYS A 121 4.59 -1.08 3.63
N THR A 122 4.26 -1.44 4.88
CA THR A 122 3.25 -0.75 5.69
C THR A 122 3.66 0.71 5.91
N ALA A 123 4.92 0.93 6.28
CA ALA A 123 5.47 2.27 6.45
C ALA A 123 5.37 3.11 5.15
N SER A 124 5.71 2.55 3.99
CA SER A 124 5.58 3.24 2.70
C SER A 124 4.14 3.66 2.40
N ILE A 125 3.15 2.80 2.70
CA ILE A 125 1.73 3.12 2.50
C ILE A 125 1.31 4.28 3.39
N VAL A 126 1.68 4.25 4.67
CA VAL A 126 1.35 5.31 5.64
C VAL A 126 2.02 6.64 5.24
N LEU A 127 3.31 6.63 4.93
CA LEU A 127 4.03 7.84 4.51
C LEU A 127 3.43 8.47 3.26
N SER A 128 3.17 7.66 2.24
CA SER A 128 2.66 8.15 0.96
C SER A 128 1.25 8.72 1.11
N ASN A 129 0.35 7.99 1.75
CA ASN A 129 -1.07 8.37 1.79
C ASN A 129 -1.40 9.38 2.89
N ALA A 130 -0.83 9.24 4.10
CA ALA A 130 -1.17 10.13 5.21
C ALA A 130 -0.31 11.40 5.24
N PHE A 131 0.90 11.37 4.68
CA PHE A 131 1.86 12.47 4.78
C PHE A 131 2.37 12.99 3.44
N GLY A 132 1.99 12.38 2.30
CA GLY A 132 2.50 12.75 0.98
C GLY A 132 4.01 12.48 0.80
N VAL A 133 4.61 11.69 1.69
CA VAL A 133 6.04 11.39 1.69
C VAL A 133 6.29 10.09 0.94
N ASN A 134 6.87 10.19 -0.25
CA ASN A 134 7.25 9.02 -1.04
C ASN A 134 8.71 8.65 -0.81
N GLU A 135 8.96 7.50 -0.17
CA GLU A 135 10.31 6.93 0.06
C GLU A 135 10.70 5.87 -0.99
N GLY A 136 9.75 5.47 -1.84
CA GLY A 136 9.96 4.50 -2.90
C GLY A 136 8.65 4.04 -3.52
N ILE A 137 8.73 3.21 -4.56
CA ILE A 137 7.57 2.62 -5.22
C ILE A 137 7.38 1.22 -4.63
N ALA A 138 6.31 1.02 -3.86
CA ALA A 138 6.03 -0.30 -3.29
C ALA A 138 5.81 -1.34 -4.42
N VAL A 139 6.57 -2.42 -4.42
CA VAL A 139 6.47 -3.47 -5.45
C VAL A 139 5.72 -4.68 -4.89
N ASP A 140 4.45 -4.80 -5.26
CA ASP A 140 3.64 -5.99 -5.00
C ASP A 140 3.56 -6.91 -6.24
N THR A 141 2.68 -7.91 -6.20
CA THR A 141 2.50 -8.85 -7.32
C THR A 141 1.90 -8.21 -8.57
N HIS A 142 1.14 -7.11 -8.43
CA HIS A 142 0.60 -6.34 -9.56
C HIS A 142 1.71 -5.51 -10.20
N VAL A 143 2.39 -4.69 -9.39
CA VAL A 143 3.49 -3.83 -9.84
C VAL A 143 4.59 -4.67 -10.49
N LYS A 144 5.01 -5.76 -9.84
CA LYS A 144 6.01 -6.69 -10.40
C LYS A 144 5.61 -7.21 -11.78
N ARG A 145 4.37 -7.72 -11.90
CA ARG A 145 3.87 -8.30 -13.16
C ARG A 145 3.78 -7.26 -14.26
N LEU A 146 3.22 -6.09 -13.96
CA LEU A 146 2.98 -5.06 -14.96
C LEU A 146 4.26 -4.34 -15.37
N ALA A 147 5.16 -4.05 -14.43
CA ALA A 147 6.47 -3.50 -14.74
C ALA A 147 7.23 -4.38 -15.74
N PHE A 148 7.13 -5.70 -15.60
CA PHE A 148 7.70 -6.64 -16.57
C PHE A 148 6.96 -6.63 -17.91
N ARG A 149 5.63 -6.82 -17.91
CA ARG A 149 4.78 -6.85 -19.13
C ARG A 149 4.93 -5.58 -19.98
N MET A 150 4.95 -4.42 -19.32
CA MET A 150 5.10 -3.10 -19.93
C MET A 150 6.57 -2.78 -20.29
N GLY A 151 7.52 -3.67 -19.98
CA GLY A 151 8.94 -3.50 -20.30
C GLY A 151 9.60 -2.34 -19.57
N LEU A 152 9.14 -2.02 -18.36
CA LEU A 152 9.74 -1.04 -17.45
C LEU A 152 10.93 -1.63 -16.68
N THR A 153 10.95 -2.95 -16.52
CA THR A 153 12.07 -3.70 -15.91
C THR A 153 12.24 -5.06 -16.60
N THR A 154 13.41 -5.66 -16.41
CA THR A 154 13.68 -7.07 -16.74
C THR A 154 13.97 -7.90 -15.48
N LYS A 155 13.93 -7.28 -14.30
CA LYS A 155 14.24 -7.90 -13.02
C LYS A 155 12.99 -8.57 -12.45
N THR A 156 13.20 -9.55 -11.58
CA THR A 156 12.15 -10.31 -10.90
C THR A 156 12.12 -10.09 -9.39
N ASP A 157 13.22 -9.60 -8.83
CA ASP A 157 13.35 -9.24 -7.43
C ASP A 157 12.66 -7.88 -7.14
N PRO A 158 11.76 -7.77 -6.14
CA PRO A 158 11.04 -6.54 -5.83
C PRO A 158 11.94 -5.32 -5.56
N VAL A 159 13.08 -5.51 -4.87
CA VAL A 159 13.99 -4.40 -4.53
C VAL A 159 14.69 -3.88 -5.79
N GLN A 160 15.08 -4.77 -6.69
CA GLN A 160 15.66 -4.37 -7.98
C GLN A 160 14.62 -3.71 -8.90
N ILE A 161 13.37 -4.18 -8.87
CA ILE A 161 12.27 -3.57 -9.62
C ILE A 161 12.00 -2.15 -9.13
N GLU A 162 11.93 -1.93 -7.81
CA GLU A 162 11.76 -0.60 -7.22
C GLU A 162 12.85 0.36 -7.71
N LYS A 163 14.12 -0.07 -7.67
CA LYS A 163 15.27 0.71 -8.18
C LYS A 163 15.18 1.01 -9.67
N ASP A 164 14.65 0.09 -10.48
CA ASP A 164 14.44 0.30 -11.92
C ASP A 164 13.30 1.30 -12.19
N LEU A 165 12.26 1.32 -11.35
CA LEU A 165 11.07 2.15 -11.53
C LEU A 165 11.29 3.60 -11.06
N MET A 166 11.93 3.81 -9.91
CA MET A 166 12.16 5.14 -9.34
C MET A 166 12.71 6.19 -10.32
N PRO A 167 13.75 5.92 -11.15
CA PRO A 167 14.28 6.91 -12.09
C PRO A 167 13.36 7.18 -13.31
N LEU A 168 12.28 6.41 -13.48
CA LEU A 168 11.33 6.57 -14.58
C LEU A 168 10.21 7.58 -14.27
N PHE A 169 9.98 7.89 -12.99
CA PHE A 169 8.89 8.74 -12.51
C PHE A 169 9.43 9.81 -11.56
N ALA A 170 8.80 10.99 -11.54
CA ALA A 170 9.10 12.01 -10.53
C ALA A 170 8.73 11.49 -9.13
N ARG A 171 9.38 12.02 -8.08
CA ARG A 171 9.22 11.48 -6.71
C ARG A 171 7.79 11.58 -6.21
N GLU A 172 7.09 12.64 -6.60
CA GLU A 172 5.70 12.93 -6.28
C GLU A 172 4.76 11.86 -6.89
N GLN A 173 5.16 11.27 -8.02
CA GLN A 173 4.37 10.30 -8.79
C GLN A 173 4.48 8.86 -8.25
N TRP A 174 5.41 8.59 -7.33
CA TRP A 174 5.72 7.22 -6.89
C TRP A 174 4.55 6.52 -6.19
N GLY A 175 3.78 7.26 -5.38
CA GLY A 175 2.56 6.74 -4.76
C GLY A 175 1.48 6.44 -5.80
N GLU A 176 1.22 7.40 -6.70
CA GLU A 176 0.19 7.30 -7.73
C GLU A 176 0.45 6.15 -8.70
N ILE A 177 1.69 6.01 -9.20
CA ILE A 177 2.01 4.93 -10.13
C ILE A 177 1.86 3.54 -9.49
N ASN A 178 2.12 3.41 -8.18
CA ASN A 178 1.80 2.17 -7.46
C ASN A 178 0.29 1.87 -7.56
N HIS A 179 -0.55 2.84 -7.17
CA HIS A 179 -2.00 2.68 -7.23
C HIS A 179 -2.51 2.37 -8.64
N PHE A 180 -2.03 3.10 -9.63
CA PHE A 180 -2.38 2.91 -11.03
C PHE A 180 -2.10 1.49 -11.49
N LEU A 181 -0.91 0.96 -11.19
CA LEU A 181 -0.54 -0.41 -11.56
C LEU A 181 -1.35 -1.44 -10.78
N VAL A 182 -1.67 -1.20 -9.51
CA VAL A 182 -2.54 -2.11 -8.74
C VAL A 182 -3.94 -2.17 -9.34
N PHE A 183 -4.59 -1.03 -9.60
CA PHE A 183 -5.94 -0.96 -10.16
C PHE A 183 -5.97 -1.51 -11.58
N PHE A 184 -5.06 -1.06 -12.42
CA PHE A 184 -4.94 -1.53 -13.79
C PHE A 184 -4.69 -3.04 -13.87
N GLY A 185 -3.89 -3.57 -12.95
CA GLY A 185 -3.61 -5.00 -12.84
C GLY A 185 -4.79 -5.83 -12.34
N ARG A 186 -5.76 -5.23 -11.66
CA ARG A 186 -7.01 -5.89 -11.23
C ARG A 186 -8.05 -5.84 -12.35
N GLU A 187 -8.23 -4.68 -12.96
CA GLU A 187 -9.31 -4.43 -13.93
C GLU A 187 -8.97 -4.88 -15.35
N THR A 188 -7.81 -4.47 -15.87
CA THR A 188 -7.49 -4.57 -17.30
C THR A 188 -6.45 -5.65 -17.59
N CYS A 189 -5.45 -5.79 -16.72
CA CYS A 189 -4.34 -6.71 -16.93
C CYS A 189 -4.20 -7.76 -15.80
N PRO A 190 -5.24 -8.58 -15.54
CA PRO A 190 -5.14 -9.68 -14.60
C PRO A 190 -4.09 -10.72 -15.03
N ALA A 191 -3.68 -11.56 -14.09
CA ALA A 191 -2.57 -12.50 -14.30
C ALA A 191 -2.85 -13.51 -15.42
N ARG A 192 -4.04 -14.12 -15.44
CA ARG A 192 -4.37 -15.25 -16.34
C ARG A 192 -4.93 -14.84 -17.71
N LYS A 193 -5.74 -13.78 -17.80
CA LYS A 193 -6.44 -13.36 -19.03
C LYS A 193 -6.41 -11.84 -19.19
N PRO A 194 -5.25 -11.23 -19.51
CA PRO A 194 -5.18 -9.79 -19.70
C PRO A 194 -6.02 -9.35 -20.91
N GLN A 195 -6.73 -8.23 -20.79
CA GLN A 195 -7.61 -7.70 -21.83
C GLN A 195 -6.80 -6.87 -22.84
N CYS A 196 -5.81 -7.49 -23.50
CA CYS A 196 -4.83 -6.78 -24.33
C CYS A 196 -5.46 -6.08 -25.55
N GLU A 197 -6.50 -6.66 -26.15
CA GLU A 197 -7.12 -6.11 -27.36
C GLU A 197 -7.82 -4.76 -27.10
N SER A 198 -8.51 -4.64 -25.96
CA SER A 198 -9.20 -3.43 -25.53
C SER A 198 -8.37 -2.54 -24.58
N CYS A 199 -7.09 -2.87 -24.39
CA CYS A 199 -6.20 -2.16 -23.47
C CYS A 199 -5.80 -0.80 -24.03
N GLU A 200 -5.99 0.27 -23.24
CA GLU A 200 -5.56 1.64 -23.59
C GLU A 200 -4.05 1.83 -23.73
N LEU A 201 -3.24 0.83 -23.35
CA LEU A 201 -1.78 0.81 -23.50
C LEU A 201 -1.32 -0.15 -24.60
N ASN A 202 -2.24 -0.74 -25.38
CA ASN A 202 -1.96 -1.81 -26.33
C ASN A 202 -0.91 -1.45 -27.40
N ASP A 203 -0.95 -0.21 -27.89
CA ASP A 203 -0.04 0.38 -28.90
C ASP A 203 1.39 0.60 -28.37
N ILE A 204 1.56 0.75 -27.05
CA ILE A 204 2.86 1.06 -26.44
C ILE A 204 3.44 -0.05 -25.57
N CYS A 205 2.62 -1.02 -25.17
CA CYS A 205 2.97 -2.10 -24.27
C CYS A 205 3.68 -3.22 -25.05
N PRO A 206 4.91 -3.62 -24.65
CA PRO A 206 5.60 -4.75 -25.26
C PRO A 206 4.98 -6.12 -24.99
N LYS A 207 3.98 -6.21 -24.09
CA LYS A 207 3.24 -7.44 -23.73
C LYS A 207 4.15 -8.61 -23.33
N LYS A 208 5.28 -8.34 -22.65
CA LYS A 208 6.24 -9.39 -22.29
C LYS A 208 5.61 -10.47 -21.43
N GLY A 209 5.78 -11.74 -21.81
CA GLY A 209 5.22 -12.87 -21.08
C GLY A 209 3.69 -12.95 -21.14
N ILE A 210 3.09 -12.41 -22.20
CA ILE A 210 1.70 -12.65 -22.58
C ILE A 210 1.76 -13.43 -23.90
N GLU A 211 1.19 -14.64 -23.89
CA GLU A 211 0.99 -15.48 -25.06
C GLU A 211 -0.39 -15.22 -25.68
#